data_AF-A0AAU9JGJ4-F1
#
_entry.id   AF-A0AAU9JGJ4-F1
#
_cell.length_a   1.000
_cell.length_b   1.000
_cell.length_c   1.000
_cell.angle_alpha   90.00
_cell.angle_beta   90.00
_cell.angle_gamma   90.00
#
_symmetry.space_group_name_H-M   'P 1'
#
loop_
_entity.id
_entity.type
_entity.pdbx_description
1 polymer ?
#
loop_
_entity_poly.entity_id
_entity_poly.type
_entity_poly.pdbx_seq_one_letter_code
_entity_poly.pdbx_strand_id
1 'polypeptide(L)'
;MDFKIHTFFLLHFALLYLPVLSSNLCPSYICKPPSMAFTANTCLYNNKEASTSYARECPDNKLCVYADESNNKTCTDAVLSFGQSFVGEKCKTNADCYNGFSASNCANGICQGYSASHFCTSLYQCMPGNSCIKGICSPQIEIGQKGCSSDYDCVQNGACNVTSELPETNTCYEVFSFDPHSPVGYCYNQQSMLCKYTTCAQNGADGNYYCTSLQVSDSKPASLCSSDQSDCTSKPDNFFNPPYVANQYCACGYNSEGNAYCNLFIGDGPGLSLLSIRAKWYSSEAILKCNTGRREELNCIKDYWDENNFNAYYYWTVYFQEYNYIIGSEKCVLNTADSSYVYAKKLYNGDSGDSDESSGIVLGISLIIGLFLH
;
A
#
# COMPACT_ATOMS: atom_id res chain seq x y z
N MET A 1 76.47 -16.58 -32.85
CA MET A 1 75.09 -17.12 -32.86
C MET A 1 74.17 -15.92 -32.84
N ASP A 2 73.74 -15.51 -34.04
CA ASP A 2 72.88 -14.35 -34.27
C ASP A 2 71.45 -14.67 -33.83
N PHE A 3 70.91 -13.87 -32.91
CA PHE A 3 69.49 -13.87 -32.59
C PHE A 3 68.88 -12.53 -33.03
N LYS A 4 68.04 -12.60 -34.07
CA LYS A 4 67.25 -11.48 -34.59
C LYS A 4 66.18 -11.09 -33.58
N ILE A 5 66.16 -9.80 -33.24
CA ILE A 5 65.09 -9.12 -32.50
C ILE A 5 63.94 -8.85 -33.49
N HIS A 6 62.76 -9.39 -33.21
CA HIS A 6 61.52 -9.00 -33.89
C HIS A 6 60.78 -7.94 -33.05
N THR A 7 60.55 -6.81 -33.71
CA THR A 7 59.91 -5.60 -33.20
C THR A 7 58.43 -5.84 -32.91
N PHE A 8 58.02 -5.39 -31.72
CA PHE A 8 56.66 -5.30 -31.22
C PHE A 8 55.75 -4.47 -32.14
N PHE A 9 54.55 -4.98 -32.43
CA PHE A 9 53.37 -4.19 -32.82
C PHE A 9 52.20 -4.65 -31.95
N LEU A 10 51.95 -3.95 -30.85
CA LEU A 10 50.74 -4.10 -30.03
C LEU A 10 49.77 -2.98 -30.43
N LEU A 11 48.79 -3.29 -31.29
CA LEU A 11 47.61 -2.46 -31.48
C LEU A 11 46.79 -2.50 -30.19
N HIS A 12 46.72 -1.37 -29.47
CA HIS A 12 45.72 -1.13 -28.43
C HIS A 12 44.37 -0.89 -29.11
N PHE A 13 43.52 -1.91 -29.18
CA PHE A 13 42.08 -1.71 -29.35
C PHE A 13 41.53 -1.19 -28.02
N ALA A 14 41.33 0.12 -27.93
CA ALA A 14 40.51 0.71 -26.88
C ALA A 14 39.06 0.28 -27.11
N LEU A 15 38.64 -0.79 -26.41
CA LEU A 15 37.22 -1.11 -26.24
C LEU A 15 36.58 0.02 -25.43
N LEU A 16 35.93 0.94 -26.14
CA LEU A 16 34.94 1.86 -25.58
C LEU A 16 33.78 1.02 -25.04
N TYR A 17 33.83 0.69 -23.75
CA TYR A 17 32.67 0.24 -22.99
C TYR A 17 31.74 1.45 -22.85
N LEU A 18 30.84 1.63 -23.81
CA LEU A 18 29.64 2.44 -23.58
C LEU A 18 28.81 1.67 -22.55
N PRO A 19 28.55 2.24 -21.35
CA PRO A 19 27.54 1.67 -20.48
C PRO A 19 26.22 1.73 -21.26
N VAL A 20 25.68 0.57 -21.60
CA VAL A 20 24.30 0.46 -22.06
C VAL A 20 23.48 0.88 -20.84
N LEU A 21 23.01 2.14 -20.84
CA LEU A 21 21.93 2.56 -19.96
C LEU A 21 20.77 1.62 -20.27
N SER A 22 20.52 0.64 -19.39
CA SER A 22 19.27 -0.10 -19.44
C SER A 22 18.20 0.88 -18.99
N SER A 23 17.67 1.67 -19.92
CA SER A 23 16.35 2.26 -19.70
C SER A 23 15.42 1.09 -19.37
N ASN A 24 14.77 1.13 -18.22
CA ASN A 24 13.68 0.21 -17.91
C ASN A 24 12.62 0.41 -19.01
N LEU A 25 12.66 -0.42 -20.05
CA LEU A 25 11.74 -0.38 -21.17
C LEU A 25 10.41 -0.93 -20.65
N CYS A 26 9.49 -0.02 -20.30
CA CYS A 26 8.17 -0.45 -19.88
C CYS A 26 7.40 -1.04 -21.06
N PRO A 27 6.67 -2.15 -20.85
CA PRO A 27 5.74 -2.64 -21.85
C PRO A 27 4.64 -1.61 -22.11
N SER A 28 4.21 -1.53 -23.36
CA SER A 28 3.06 -0.72 -23.76
C SER A 28 1.78 -1.53 -23.62
N TYR A 29 0.68 -0.89 -23.22
CA TYR A 29 -0.63 -1.52 -23.08
C TYR A 29 -1.65 -0.73 -23.88
N ILE A 30 -2.32 -1.41 -24.80
CA ILE A 30 -3.29 -0.79 -25.69
C ILE A 30 -4.56 -1.61 -25.81
N CYS A 31 -5.64 -0.93 -26.18
CA CYS A 31 -6.87 -1.62 -26.49
C CYS A 31 -6.73 -2.53 -27.71
N LYS A 32 -7.32 -3.73 -27.64
CA LYS A 32 -7.35 -4.69 -28.74
C LYS A 32 -8.02 -4.04 -29.97
N PRO A 33 -7.29 -3.89 -31.10
CA PRO A 33 -7.90 -3.32 -32.30
C PRO A 33 -8.91 -4.30 -32.92
N PRO A 34 -9.92 -3.81 -33.65
CA PRO A 34 -10.94 -4.66 -34.28
C PRO A 34 -10.38 -5.69 -35.26
N SER A 35 -9.26 -5.37 -35.91
CA SER A 35 -8.57 -6.23 -36.88
C SER A 35 -7.81 -7.41 -36.25
N MET A 36 -7.55 -7.37 -34.94
CA MET A 36 -6.79 -8.41 -34.25
C MET A 36 -7.72 -9.54 -33.81
N ALA A 37 -7.35 -10.78 -34.13
CA ALA A 37 -8.05 -11.96 -33.65
C ALA A 37 -7.53 -12.34 -32.25
N PHE A 38 -8.45 -12.47 -31.29
CA PHE A 38 -8.16 -13.11 -30.01
C PHE A 38 -8.80 -14.49 -30.01
N THR A 39 -8.13 -15.47 -29.40
CA THR A 39 -8.80 -16.71 -29.01
C THR A 39 -9.99 -16.41 -28.10
N ALA A 40 -10.99 -17.30 -28.12
CA ALA A 40 -12.17 -17.14 -27.26
C ALA A 40 -11.74 -17.00 -25.79
N ASN A 41 -12.39 -16.10 -25.06
CA ASN A 41 -12.13 -15.83 -23.64
C ASN A 41 -10.76 -15.18 -23.29
N THR A 42 -9.89 -14.85 -24.26
CA THR A 42 -8.67 -14.08 -23.99
C THR A 42 -8.99 -12.62 -23.62
N CYS A 43 -8.40 -12.12 -22.56
CA CYS A 43 -8.52 -10.74 -22.11
C CYS A 43 -7.23 -9.94 -22.29
N LEU A 44 -6.06 -10.60 -22.17
CA LEU A 44 -4.77 -9.97 -22.43
C LEU A 44 -3.97 -10.83 -23.40
N TYR A 45 -3.48 -10.22 -24.48
CA TYR A 45 -2.58 -10.84 -25.44
C TYR A 45 -1.23 -10.13 -25.41
N ASN A 46 -0.15 -10.84 -25.10
CA ASN A 46 1.19 -10.27 -24.97
C ASN A 46 2.00 -10.51 -26.24
N ASN A 47 2.26 -9.45 -27.00
CA ASN A 47 3.17 -9.48 -28.14
C ASN A 47 4.61 -9.21 -27.65
N LYS A 48 5.37 -10.28 -27.44
CA LYS A 48 6.75 -10.22 -26.94
C LYS A 48 7.71 -9.53 -27.92
N GLU A 49 7.45 -9.58 -29.23
CA GLU A 49 8.31 -8.96 -30.23
C GLU A 49 8.18 -7.43 -30.23
N ALA A 50 6.96 -6.94 -30.04
CA ALA A 50 6.66 -5.50 -29.99
C ALA A 50 6.76 -4.90 -28.58
N SER A 51 6.91 -5.73 -27.54
CA SER A 51 6.77 -5.31 -26.13
C SER A 51 5.44 -4.59 -25.88
N THR A 52 4.36 -5.13 -26.47
CA THR A 52 3.01 -4.55 -26.41
C THR A 52 2.00 -5.60 -25.97
N SER A 53 1.21 -5.25 -24.96
CA SER A 53 0.07 -6.01 -24.48
C SER A 53 -1.23 -5.43 -25.00
N TYR A 54 -2.09 -6.28 -25.54
CA TYR A 54 -3.39 -5.91 -26.08
C TYR A 54 -4.48 -6.36 -25.12
N ALA A 55 -5.31 -5.43 -24.66
CA ALA A 55 -6.37 -5.69 -23.68
C ALA A 55 -7.76 -5.73 -24.32
N ARG A 56 -8.60 -6.64 -23.84
CA ARG A 56 -10.03 -6.71 -24.13
C ARG A 56 -10.76 -7.02 -22.83
N GLU A 57 -11.78 -6.22 -22.56
CA GLU A 57 -12.64 -6.38 -21.39
C GLU A 57 -13.25 -7.78 -21.34
N CYS A 58 -13.37 -8.28 -20.10
CA CYS A 58 -14.06 -9.53 -19.86
C CYS A 58 -15.57 -9.33 -19.91
N PRO A 59 -16.34 -10.36 -20.33
CA PRO A 59 -17.79 -10.36 -20.18
C PRO A 59 -18.20 -10.13 -18.73
N ASP A 60 -19.43 -9.64 -18.51
CA ASP A 60 -19.99 -9.34 -17.19
C ASP A 60 -19.73 -10.46 -16.17
N ASN A 61 -19.33 -10.06 -14.94
CA ASN A 61 -18.98 -10.94 -13.81
C ASN A 61 -17.69 -11.76 -13.95
N LYS A 62 -16.85 -11.47 -14.96
CA LYS A 62 -15.51 -12.03 -15.08
C LYS A 62 -14.43 -10.96 -14.95
N LEU A 63 -13.26 -11.37 -14.47
CA LEU A 63 -12.07 -10.52 -14.34
C LEU A 63 -10.91 -11.16 -15.10
N CYS A 64 -9.96 -10.32 -15.53
CA CYS A 64 -8.69 -10.78 -16.08
C CYS A 64 -7.65 -10.72 -14.96
N VAL A 65 -7.30 -11.86 -14.38
CA VAL A 65 -6.36 -11.89 -13.25
C VAL A 65 -4.94 -11.65 -13.76
N TYR A 66 -4.38 -10.50 -13.40
CA TYR A 66 -3.00 -10.12 -13.70
C TYR A 66 -2.07 -10.73 -12.65
N ALA A 67 -1.27 -11.72 -13.03
CA ALA A 67 -0.29 -12.34 -12.11
C ALA A 67 1.10 -12.52 -12.74
N ASP A 68 1.24 -12.26 -14.05
CA ASP A 68 2.53 -12.41 -14.75
C ASP A 68 2.45 -11.76 -16.15
N GLU A 69 3.40 -10.90 -16.50
CA GLU A 69 3.45 -10.15 -17.78
C GLU A 69 3.82 -11.05 -18.98
N SER A 70 4.29 -12.27 -18.71
CA SER A 70 4.94 -13.11 -19.73
C SER A 70 3.99 -13.97 -20.58
N ASN A 71 2.70 -14.07 -20.24
CA ASN A 71 1.75 -14.99 -20.88
C ASN A 71 0.36 -14.38 -21.12
N ASN A 72 -0.30 -14.80 -22.21
CA ASN A 72 -1.69 -14.44 -22.50
C ASN A 72 -2.60 -14.79 -21.32
N LYS A 73 -3.61 -13.96 -21.07
CA LYS A 73 -4.56 -14.14 -19.98
C LYS A 73 -5.97 -14.35 -20.51
N THR A 74 -6.75 -15.11 -19.76
CA THR A 74 -8.15 -15.40 -20.05
C THR A 74 -9.04 -14.92 -18.92
N CYS A 75 -10.29 -14.61 -19.25
CA CYS A 75 -11.28 -14.18 -18.28
C CYS A 75 -11.64 -15.33 -17.34
N THR A 76 -11.49 -15.09 -16.05
CA THR A 76 -11.89 -16.00 -14.97
C THR A 76 -13.06 -15.40 -14.20
N ASP A 77 -13.81 -16.23 -13.47
CA ASP A 77 -14.90 -15.72 -12.64
C ASP A 77 -14.35 -14.77 -11.58
N ALA A 78 -15.09 -13.67 -11.33
CA ALA A 78 -14.74 -12.69 -10.32
C ALA A 78 -14.93 -13.31 -8.92
N VAL A 79 -13.85 -13.87 -8.35
CA VAL A 79 -13.88 -14.34 -6.96
C VAL A 79 -12.91 -13.51 -6.15
N LEU A 80 -13.45 -12.53 -5.43
CA LEU A 80 -12.76 -11.95 -4.29
C LEU A 80 -12.76 -12.98 -3.18
N SER A 81 -11.79 -13.88 -3.25
CA SER A 81 -11.50 -14.75 -2.14
C SER A 81 -10.69 -13.95 -1.14
N PHE A 82 -11.35 -13.57 -0.06
CA PHE A 82 -10.72 -12.94 1.09
C PHE A 82 -9.95 -13.95 1.97
N GLY A 83 -9.74 -15.19 1.47
CA GLY A 83 -9.08 -16.25 2.20
C GLY A 83 -9.93 -16.80 3.35
N GLN A 84 -9.27 -17.46 4.30
CA GLN A 84 -9.89 -17.89 5.56
C GLN A 84 -10.00 -16.70 6.51
N SER A 85 -11.07 -16.66 7.29
CA SER A 85 -11.30 -15.67 8.35
C SER A 85 -10.36 -15.91 9.54
N PHE A 86 -9.79 -14.85 10.08
CA PHE A 86 -8.91 -14.92 11.26
C PHE A 86 -9.67 -14.68 12.56
N VAL A 87 -8.99 -14.85 13.69
CA VAL A 87 -9.55 -14.57 15.01
C VAL A 87 -10.18 -13.18 15.05
N GLY A 88 -11.41 -13.10 15.52
CA GLY A 88 -12.18 -11.86 15.56
C GLY A 88 -12.90 -11.51 14.26
N GLU A 89 -12.63 -12.14 13.12
CA GLU A 89 -13.37 -11.92 11.87
C GLU A 89 -14.65 -12.79 11.82
N LYS A 90 -15.63 -12.40 11.00
CA LYS A 90 -16.90 -13.12 10.85
C LYS A 90 -16.70 -14.46 10.13
N CYS A 91 -17.54 -15.42 10.47
CA CYS A 91 -17.56 -16.75 9.85
C CYS A 91 -18.98 -17.32 9.81
N LYS A 92 -19.21 -18.25 8.89
CA LYS A 92 -20.45 -19.04 8.79
C LYS A 92 -20.24 -20.46 9.31
N THR A 93 -19.07 -21.02 9.06
CA THR A 93 -18.70 -22.38 9.46
C THR A 93 -17.31 -22.42 10.07
N ASN A 94 -17.01 -23.49 10.80
CA ASN A 94 -15.67 -23.71 11.36
C ASN A 94 -14.57 -23.78 10.28
N ALA A 95 -14.92 -24.22 9.06
CA ALA A 95 -13.96 -24.32 7.96
C ALA A 95 -13.55 -22.94 7.42
N ASP A 96 -14.36 -21.91 7.66
CA ASP A 96 -14.04 -20.54 7.25
C ASP A 96 -12.89 -20.00 8.11
N CYS A 97 -12.73 -20.48 9.35
CA CYS A 97 -11.72 -19.98 10.27
C CYS A 97 -10.33 -20.56 9.99
N TYR A 98 -9.31 -19.69 10.00
CA TYR A 98 -7.93 -20.08 9.78
C TYR A 98 -7.40 -20.92 10.96
N ASN A 99 -7.11 -22.19 10.68
CA ASN A 99 -6.72 -23.19 11.71
C ASN A 99 -5.35 -22.94 12.34
N GLY A 100 -4.50 -22.09 11.77
CA GLY A 100 -3.16 -21.84 12.32
C GLY A 100 -3.14 -20.90 13.53
N PHE A 101 -4.18 -20.08 13.71
CA PHE A 101 -4.26 -19.11 14.82
C PHE A 101 -5.59 -19.11 15.58
N SER A 102 -6.64 -19.67 15.00
CA SER A 102 -7.92 -19.87 15.71
C SER A 102 -7.95 -21.24 16.37
N ALA A 103 -8.81 -21.40 17.39
CA ALA A 103 -9.14 -22.73 17.91
C ALA A 103 -10.01 -23.56 16.92
N SER A 104 -10.03 -23.19 15.63
CA SER A 104 -10.86 -23.76 14.56
C SER A 104 -12.36 -23.73 14.84
N ASN A 105 -12.82 -22.76 15.64
CA ASN A 105 -14.20 -22.69 16.09
C ASN A 105 -14.83 -21.36 15.64
N CYS A 106 -15.82 -21.47 14.76
CA CYS A 106 -16.76 -20.41 14.47
C CYS A 106 -17.85 -20.45 15.54
N ALA A 107 -17.81 -19.51 16.49
CA ALA A 107 -18.83 -19.41 17.53
C ALA A 107 -19.52 -18.05 17.45
N ASN A 108 -20.85 -18.05 17.50
CA ASN A 108 -21.67 -16.85 17.34
C ASN A 108 -21.34 -16.05 16.05
N GLY A 109 -20.97 -16.76 14.99
CA GLY A 109 -20.60 -16.16 13.71
C GLY A 109 -19.25 -15.43 13.70
N ILE A 110 -18.37 -15.68 14.68
CA ILE A 110 -17.03 -15.09 14.78
C ILE A 110 -15.99 -16.18 15.02
N CYS A 111 -14.85 -16.08 14.34
CA CYS A 111 -13.73 -16.98 14.55
C CYS A 111 -13.09 -16.75 15.91
N GLN A 112 -13.08 -17.80 16.72
CA GLN A 112 -12.61 -17.72 18.10
C GLN A 112 -11.10 -17.91 18.21
N GLY A 113 -10.47 -17.07 19.02
CA GLY A 113 -9.10 -17.19 19.46
C GLY A 113 -9.02 -17.52 20.94
N TYR A 114 -7.83 -17.34 21.51
CA TYR A 114 -7.56 -17.52 22.91
C TYR A 114 -8.07 -16.34 23.75
N SER A 115 -8.72 -16.68 24.85
CA SER A 115 -9.16 -15.70 25.85
C SER A 115 -7.99 -15.19 26.68
N ALA A 116 -8.23 -14.16 27.51
CA ALA A 116 -7.21 -13.63 28.41
C ALA A 116 -6.58 -14.74 29.28
N SER A 117 -5.31 -14.54 29.65
CA SER A 117 -4.49 -15.45 30.46
C SER A 117 -4.12 -16.79 29.80
N HIS A 118 -4.48 -17.03 28.54
CA HIS A 118 -4.03 -18.20 27.79
C HIS A 118 -2.67 -17.95 27.14
N PHE A 119 -1.88 -19.03 27.02
CA PHE A 119 -0.61 -18.98 26.31
C PHE A 119 -0.81 -18.70 24.83
N CYS A 120 0.05 -17.88 24.25
CA CYS A 120 0.08 -17.56 22.83
C CYS A 120 1.52 -17.47 22.34
N THR A 121 1.70 -17.74 21.05
CA THR A 121 2.95 -17.57 20.31
C THR A 121 2.86 -16.46 19.26
N SER A 122 1.64 -15.97 19.00
CA SER A 122 1.37 -14.93 18.02
C SER A 122 0.22 -14.04 18.47
N LEU A 123 0.34 -12.75 18.17
CA LEU A 123 -0.71 -11.76 18.38
C LEU A 123 -2.01 -12.08 17.60
N TYR A 124 -1.92 -12.87 16.53
CA TYR A 124 -3.09 -13.30 15.74
C TYR A 124 -3.95 -14.35 16.45
N GLN A 125 -3.49 -14.92 17.55
CA GLN A 125 -4.21 -15.97 18.30
C GLN A 125 -5.17 -15.39 19.34
N CYS A 126 -4.93 -14.17 19.81
CA CYS A 126 -5.71 -13.59 20.90
C CYS A 126 -7.01 -12.97 20.39
N MET A 127 -8.08 -13.09 21.18
CA MET A 127 -9.35 -12.43 20.90
C MET A 127 -9.21 -10.90 20.84
N PRO A 128 -10.05 -10.19 20.06
CA PRO A 128 -10.14 -8.73 20.08
C PRO A 128 -10.14 -8.15 21.50
N GLY A 129 -9.44 -7.03 21.69
CA GLY A 129 -9.19 -6.42 23.01
C GLY A 129 -7.99 -7.01 23.77
N ASN A 130 -7.38 -8.08 23.28
CA ASN A 130 -6.15 -8.65 23.82
C ASN A 130 -5.03 -8.71 22.78
N SER A 131 -3.80 -8.71 23.25
CA SER A 131 -2.59 -8.96 22.45
C SER A 131 -1.72 -10.04 23.10
N CYS A 132 -0.82 -10.64 22.32
CA CYS A 132 0.09 -11.66 22.81
C CYS A 132 1.30 -11.02 23.49
N ILE A 133 1.12 -10.60 24.74
CA ILE A 133 2.13 -9.88 25.51
C ILE A 133 2.90 -10.88 26.37
N LYS A 134 4.22 -10.98 26.15
CA LYS A 134 5.10 -11.90 26.88
C LYS A 134 4.63 -13.36 26.85
N GLY A 135 4.07 -13.78 25.71
CA GLY A 135 3.59 -15.15 25.47
C GLY A 135 2.24 -15.48 26.09
N ILE A 136 1.49 -14.47 26.57
CA ILE A 136 0.16 -14.65 27.15
C ILE A 136 -0.81 -13.64 26.52
N CYS A 137 -1.99 -14.09 26.13
CA CYS A 137 -3.07 -13.21 25.71
C CYS A 137 -3.47 -12.33 26.89
N SER A 138 -3.13 -11.06 26.81
CA SER A 138 -3.32 -10.07 27.87
C SER A 138 -4.12 -8.89 27.33
N PRO A 139 -4.90 -8.19 28.17
CA PRO A 139 -5.57 -6.96 27.77
C PRO A 139 -4.59 -5.98 27.13
N GLN A 140 -5.02 -5.32 26.06
CA GLN A 140 -4.23 -4.28 25.42
C GLN A 140 -3.99 -3.10 26.39
N ILE A 141 -2.88 -2.40 26.19
CA ILE A 141 -2.43 -1.29 27.03
C ILE A 141 -3.15 -0.02 26.58
N GLU A 142 -3.86 0.61 27.51
CA GLU A 142 -4.61 1.84 27.27
C GLU A 142 -3.69 3.02 26.90
N ILE A 143 -4.25 4.00 26.17
CA ILE A 143 -3.56 5.24 25.83
C ILE A 143 -3.12 5.97 27.12
N GLY A 144 -1.89 6.49 27.11
CA GLY A 144 -1.23 7.14 28.25
C GLY A 144 -0.59 6.19 29.25
N GLN A 145 -0.80 4.87 29.12
CA GLN A 145 -0.18 3.86 29.99
C GLN A 145 1.17 3.39 29.45
N LYS A 146 2.01 2.91 30.36
CA LYS A 146 3.35 2.38 30.07
C LYS A 146 3.36 0.86 29.98
N GLY A 147 4.38 0.30 29.33
CA GLY A 147 4.62 -1.16 29.30
C GLY A 147 4.60 -1.78 27.90
N CYS A 148 4.47 -0.98 26.84
CA CYS A 148 4.38 -1.48 25.47
C CYS A 148 5.76 -1.76 24.87
N SER A 149 5.83 -2.77 23.99
CA SER A 149 7.01 -3.12 23.19
C SER A 149 6.74 -2.98 21.69
N SER A 150 5.47 -2.96 21.28
CA SER A 150 5.03 -2.79 19.90
C SER A 150 3.69 -2.06 19.82
N ASP A 151 3.35 -1.54 18.64
CA ASP A 151 2.04 -0.91 18.37
C ASP A 151 0.85 -1.86 18.59
N TYR A 152 1.09 -3.17 18.59
CA TYR A 152 0.07 -4.19 18.80
C TYR A 152 -0.23 -4.45 20.27
N ASP A 153 0.65 -4.00 21.18
CA ASP A 153 0.42 -4.11 22.62
C ASP A 153 -0.58 -3.05 23.11
N CYS A 154 -0.60 -1.90 22.43
CA CYS A 154 -1.55 -0.82 22.71
C CYS A 154 -2.96 -1.19 22.24
N VAL A 155 -3.97 -0.53 22.78
CA VAL A 155 -5.37 -0.60 22.30
C VAL A 155 -5.47 -0.28 20.80
N GLN A 156 -6.58 -0.65 20.16
CA GLN A 156 -6.68 -0.67 18.69
C GLN A 156 -6.46 0.67 18.00
N ASN A 157 -6.75 1.78 18.68
CA ASN A 157 -6.50 3.14 18.22
C ASN A 157 -5.19 3.73 18.77
N GLY A 158 -4.30 2.88 19.32
CA GLY A 158 -3.03 3.27 19.90
C GLY A 158 -1.82 2.69 19.17
N ALA A 159 -0.69 3.38 19.31
CA ALA A 159 0.64 2.95 18.88
C ALA A 159 1.65 3.18 20.02
N CYS A 160 2.74 2.42 20.02
CA CYS A 160 3.71 2.42 21.10
C CYS A 160 4.85 3.39 20.80
N ASN A 161 5.05 4.37 21.68
CA ASN A 161 6.24 5.21 21.61
C ASN A 161 7.42 4.50 22.29
N VAL A 162 8.18 3.75 21.49
CA VAL A 162 9.34 2.97 21.94
C VAL A 162 10.56 3.88 22.13
N THR A 163 10.68 4.48 23.31
CA THR A 163 11.81 5.36 23.67
C THR A 163 12.99 4.63 24.32
N SER A 164 12.81 3.36 24.67
CA SER A 164 13.84 2.51 25.27
C SER A 164 13.60 1.04 24.94
N GLU A 165 14.64 0.22 25.09
CA GLU A 165 14.54 -1.25 25.07
C GLU A 165 13.72 -1.80 26.24
N LEU A 166 13.55 -1.02 27.31
CA LEU A 166 12.79 -1.37 28.50
C LEU A 166 11.30 -1.02 28.33
N PRO A 167 10.39 -2.01 28.17
CA PRO A 167 8.97 -1.77 27.89
C PRO A 167 8.27 -0.89 28.93
N GLU A 168 8.68 -0.98 30.20
CA GLU A 168 8.11 -0.22 31.32
C GLU A 168 8.30 1.30 31.20
N THR A 169 9.14 1.76 30.28
CA THR A 169 9.35 3.19 30.02
C THR A 169 8.58 3.68 28.79
N ASN A 170 8.24 2.77 27.87
CA ASN A 170 7.52 3.07 26.63
C ASN A 170 6.04 3.28 26.92
N THR A 171 5.41 4.23 26.20
CA THR A 171 4.04 4.67 26.47
C THR A 171 3.18 4.52 25.23
N CYS A 172 1.94 4.06 25.40
CA CYS A 172 0.94 4.04 24.33
C CYS A 172 0.36 5.43 24.10
N TYR A 173 0.29 5.86 22.84
CA TYR A 173 -0.35 7.11 22.42
C TYR A 173 -1.35 6.82 21.31
N GLU A 174 -2.29 7.73 21.08
CA GLU A 174 -3.23 7.63 19.97
C GLU A 174 -2.47 7.64 18.63
N VAL A 175 -2.93 6.86 17.66
CA VAL A 175 -2.39 6.91 16.29
C VAL A 175 -2.61 8.31 15.68
N PHE A 176 -1.66 8.75 14.86
CA PHE A 176 -1.66 10.04 14.17
C PHE A 176 -1.70 11.27 15.08
N SER A 177 -1.38 11.12 16.36
CA SER A 177 -1.48 12.19 17.37
C SER A 177 -0.26 13.13 17.42
N PHE A 178 0.88 12.75 16.86
CA PHE A 178 2.10 13.55 16.91
C PHE A 178 2.17 14.47 15.70
N ASP A 179 2.16 15.77 15.96
CA ASP A 179 2.32 16.79 14.93
C ASP A 179 3.72 16.71 14.27
N PRO A 180 3.88 17.27 13.06
CA PRO A 180 5.18 17.39 12.41
C PRO A 180 6.26 17.91 13.36
N HIS A 181 7.46 17.35 13.23
CA HIS A 181 8.65 17.69 14.03
C HIS A 181 8.56 17.34 15.52
N SER A 182 7.51 16.64 15.94
CA SER A 182 7.46 16.02 17.26
C SER A 182 8.44 14.84 17.33
N PRO A 183 9.15 14.67 18.46
CA PRO A 183 10.07 13.54 18.63
C PRO A 183 9.29 12.22 18.72
N VAL A 184 9.82 11.18 18.10
CA VAL A 184 9.33 9.79 18.23
C VAL A 184 10.46 8.90 18.70
N GLY A 185 10.14 7.90 19.52
CA GLY A 185 11.15 6.98 20.05
C GLY A 185 11.71 6.05 18.98
N TYR A 186 10.91 5.71 17.97
CA TYR A 186 11.30 4.80 16.92
C TYR A 186 10.69 5.18 15.56
N CYS A 187 11.43 4.87 14.51
CA CYS A 187 11.06 5.13 13.12
C CYS A 187 11.41 3.93 12.24
N TYR A 188 10.45 3.04 11.98
CA TYR A 188 10.67 1.83 11.20
C TYR A 188 10.40 2.08 9.73
N ASN A 189 11.35 1.81 8.85
CA ASN A 189 11.19 2.05 7.40
C ASN A 189 10.63 3.45 7.08
N GLN A 190 11.08 4.47 7.83
CA GLN A 190 10.62 5.86 7.71
C GLN A 190 9.15 6.08 8.08
N GLN A 191 8.57 5.16 8.87
CA GLN A 191 7.19 5.19 9.30
C GLN A 191 7.04 5.12 10.81
N SER A 192 6.03 5.82 11.30
CA SER A 192 5.55 5.74 12.68
C SER A 192 4.07 6.07 12.69
N MET A 193 3.25 5.15 13.23
CA MET A 193 1.81 5.34 13.37
C MET A 193 1.45 6.45 14.34
N LEU A 194 2.41 6.96 15.13
CA LEU A 194 2.22 8.13 15.99
C LEU A 194 2.19 9.42 15.19
N CYS A 195 2.96 9.50 14.10
CA CYS A 195 3.04 10.71 13.30
C CYS A 195 1.75 10.96 12.53
N LYS A 196 1.29 12.21 12.53
CA LYS A 196 0.07 12.66 11.83
C LYS A 196 0.01 12.23 10.35
N TYR A 197 1.17 12.20 9.69
CA TYR A 197 1.31 11.80 8.28
C TYR A 197 2.00 10.44 8.11
N THR A 198 2.04 9.65 9.18
CA THR A 198 2.63 8.30 9.27
C THR A 198 4.13 8.22 8.97
N THR A 199 4.78 9.34 8.67
CA THR A 199 6.18 9.40 8.24
C THR A 199 7.07 10.04 9.30
N CYS A 200 8.27 9.49 9.45
CA CYS A 200 9.30 9.98 10.36
C CYS A 200 10.68 9.85 9.71
N ALA A 201 11.64 10.62 10.22
CA ALA A 201 13.02 10.57 9.78
C ALA A 201 13.97 10.85 10.94
N GLN A 202 15.23 10.44 10.79
CA GLN A 202 16.28 10.79 11.73
C GLN A 202 16.82 12.19 11.40
N ASN A 203 16.97 13.04 12.41
CA ASN A 203 17.64 14.33 12.23
C ASN A 203 19.15 14.12 12.39
N GLY A 204 19.93 14.42 11.35
CA GLY A 204 21.39 14.25 11.39
C GLY A 204 22.09 15.21 12.38
N ALA A 205 21.41 16.26 12.83
CA ALA A 205 21.97 17.19 13.82
C ALA A 205 22.16 16.58 15.22
N ASP A 206 21.22 15.72 15.65
CA ASP A 206 21.21 15.16 17.01
C ASP A 206 21.03 13.64 17.05
N GLY A 207 20.75 13.01 15.90
CA GLY A 207 20.53 11.57 15.77
C GLY A 207 19.17 11.10 16.26
N ASN A 208 18.26 11.98 16.68
CA ASN A 208 16.92 11.60 17.15
C ASN A 208 15.94 11.45 15.99
N TYR A 209 14.87 10.67 16.20
CA TYR A 209 13.78 10.53 15.24
C TYR A 209 12.68 11.55 15.50
N TYR A 210 12.15 12.10 14.41
CA TYR A 210 11.06 13.07 14.43
C TYR A 210 10.04 12.74 13.37
N CYS A 211 8.79 13.09 13.63
CA CYS A 211 7.76 13.12 12.60
C CYS A 211 8.14 14.11 11.50
N THR A 212 7.92 13.76 10.25
CA THR A 212 8.19 14.67 9.14
C THR A 212 6.99 15.59 8.88
N SER A 213 7.24 16.67 8.14
CA SER A 213 6.18 17.45 7.49
C SER A 213 5.41 16.60 6.49
N LEU A 214 4.27 17.11 6.02
CA LEU A 214 3.51 16.47 4.96
C LEU A 214 4.38 16.31 3.71
N GLN A 215 4.63 15.07 3.31
CA GLN A 215 5.42 14.77 2.12
C GLN A 215 4.53 14.90 0.89
N VAL A 216 4.88 15.82 0.00
CA VAL A 216 4.17 16.09 -1.26
C VAL A 216 5.20 15.98 -2.39
N SER A 217 4.78 15.49 -3.56
CA SER A 217 5.62 15.47 -4.75
C SER A 217 6.26 16.85 -4.99
N ASP A 218 7.57 16.88 -5.27
CA ASP A 218 8.27 18.14 -5.63
C ASP A 218 7.78 18.67 -7.00
N SER A 219 7.49 17.72 -7.90
CA SER A 219 6.80 17.91 -9.16
C SER A 219 5.28 17.66 -9.02
N LYS A 220 4.53 17.79 -10.13
CA LYS A 220 3.10 17.42 -10.10
C LYS A 220 2.97 15.91 -9.86
N PRO A 221 1.91 15.44 -9.16
CA PRO A 221 1.58 14.02 -9.11
C PRO A 221 1.52 13.42 -10.53
N ALA A 222 1.92 12.16 -10.65
CA ALA A 222 2.05 11.46 -11.94
C ALA A 222 3.15 11.99 -12.87
N SER A 223 4.26 12.46 -12.31
CA SER A 223 5.41 12.82 -13.14
C SER A 223 6.03 11.58 -13.79
N LEU A 224 6.39 11.73 -15.07
CA LEU A 224 7.19 10.74 -15.79
C LEU A 224 8.54 10.57 -15.09
N CYS A 225 9.00 9.33 -15.04
CA CYS A 225 10.31 9.00 -14.50
C CYS A 225 11.04 8.03 -15.42
N SER A 226 12.37 8.11 -15.39
CA SER A 226 13.27 7.39 -16.30
C SER A 226 14.30 6.55 -15.55
N SER A 227 14.52 6.85 -14.27
CA SER A 227 15.42 6.11 -13.40
C SER A 227 14.81 5.93 -12.01
N ASP A 228 15.24 4.85 -11.36
CA ASP A 228 14.69 4.46 -10.07
C ASP A 228 15.19 5.47 -9.00
N GLN A 229 14.24 6.20 -8.40
CA GLN A 229 14.33 7.01 -7.17
C GLN A 229 14.75 8.49 -7.28
N SER A 230 15.65 8.91 -8.19
CA SER A 230 16.04 10.34 -8.24
C SER A 230 14.96 11.26 -8.83
N ASP A 231 14.10 10.71 -9.68
CA ASP A 231 13.06 11.47 -10.38
C ASP A 231 11.80 11.64 -9.51
N CYS A 232 11.68 10.84 -8.44
CA CYS A 232 10.47 10.68 -7.63
C CYS A 232 10.70 11.12 -6.20
N THR A 233 10.92 12.42 -6.02
CA THR A 233 11.27 13.03 -4.72
C THR A 233 10.14 13.89 -4.18
N SER A 234 10.06 13.96 -2.85
CA SER A 234 9.20 14.92 -2.16
C SER A 234 9.86 16.30 -2.09
N LYS A 235 9.05 17.30 -1.76
CA LYS A 235 9.57 18.61 -1.33
C LYS A 235 10.46 18.45 -0.08
N PRO A 236 11.63 19.10 -0.03
CA PRO A 236 12.52 19.00 1.13
C PRO A 236 11.87 19.50 2.43
N ASP A 237 12.04 18.73 3.50
CA ASP A 237 11.73 19.14 4.86
C ASP A 237 13.00 19.70 5.54
N ASN A 238 13.06 21.02 5.67
CA ASN A 238 14.21 21.77 6.18
C ASN A 238 14.35 21.74 7.70
N PHE A 239 13.44 21.10 8.46
CA PHE A 239 13.65 20.85 9.88
C PHE A 239 14.81 19.89 10.12
N PHE A 240 15.01 18.95 9.20
CA PHE A 240 16.09 17.98 9.24
C PHE A 240 17.38 18.58 8.72
N ASN A 241 18.51 18.14 9.26
CA ASN A 241 19.84 18.54 8.81
C ASN A 241 20.70 17.29 8.51
N PRO A 242 20.96 16.95 7.23
CA PRO A 242 20.52 17.66 6.03
C PRO A 242 18.99 17.59 5.81
N PRO A 243 18.41 18.48 4.96
CA PRO A 243 16.99 18.46 4.66
C PRO A 243 16.54 17.07 4.22
N TYR A 244 15.43 16.60 4.80
CA TYR A 244 14.89 15.29 4.49
C TYR A 244 14.09 15.34 3.20
N VAL A 245 14.38 14.42 2.29
CA VAL A 245 13.68 14.22 1.02
C VAL A 245 13.25 12.77 0.97
N ALA A 246 11.94 12.53 0.99
CA ALA A 246 11.39 11.21 0.80
C ALA A 246 11.51 10.83 -0.69
N ASN A 247 11.79 9.55 -0.94
CA ASN A 247 11.86 9.01 -2.29
C ASN A 247 10.70 8.02 -2.48
N GLN A 248 10.14 8.03 -3.68
CA GLN A 248 9.17 7.05 -4.14
C GLN A 248 9.77 6.21 -5.26
N TYR A 249 9.13 5.09 -5.54
CA TYR A 249 9.52 4.23 -6.64
C TYR A 249 8.94 4.76 -7.97
N CYS A 250 9.73 4.61 -9.02
CA CYS A 250 9.29 4.75 -10.40
C CYS A 250 8.77 3.39 -10.86
N ALA A 251 7.54 3.32 -11.38
CA ALA A 251 6.95 2.06 -11.82
C ALA A 251 6.28 2.21 -13.18
N CYS A 252 6.36 1.16 -14.00
CA CYS A 252 5.71 1.12 -15.30
C CYS A 252 4.19 1.22 -15.14
N GLY A 253 3.56 2.07 -15.96
CA GLY A 253 2.10 2.16 -16.02
C GLY A 253 1.50 1.29 -17.12
N TYR A 254 0.17 1.11 -17.08
CA TYR A 254 -0.58 0.40 -18.12
C TYR A 254 -1.01 1.34 -19.27
N ASN A 255 -0.07 2.11 -19.79
CA ASN A 255 -0.30 3.13 -20.82
C ASN A 255 0.20 2.71 -22.20
N SER A 256 -0.31 3.36 -23.23
CA SER A 256 0.00 3.10 -24.64
C SER A 256 1.44 3.45 -25.02
N GLU A 257 2.06 4.38 -24.31
CA GLU A 257 3.40 4.89 -24.63
C GLU A 257 4.53 4.07 -24.01
N GLY A 258 4.24 3.16 -23.08
CA GLY A 258 5.27 2.45 -22.32
C GLY A 258 6.05 3.40 -21.39
N ASN A 259 5.34 4.34 -20.75
CA ASN A 259 5.91 5.27 -19.78
C ASN A 259 5.88 4.70 -18.36
N ALA A 260 6.85 5.10 -17.55
CA ALA A 260 6.85 4.92 -16.10
C ALA A 260 6.48 6.22 -15.38
N TYR A 261 5.86 6.07 -14.22
CA TYR A 261 5.41 7.19 -13.39
C TYR A 261 5.86 7.03 -11.95
N CYS A 262 6.07 8.15 -11.27
CA CYS A 262 6.34 8.17 -9.84
C CYS A 262 5.11 7.76 -9.04
N ASN A 263 5.32 6.92 -8.03
CA ASN A 263 4.31 6.65 -7.00
C ASN A 263 3.98 7.92 -6.20
N LEU A 264 2.77 7.95 -5.67
CA LEU A 264 2.26 9.08 -4.90
C LEU A 264 2.89 9.16 -3.51
N PHE A 265 3.07 10.38 -3.02
CA PHE A 265 3.31 10.64 -1.62
C PHE A 265 1.99 10.77 -0.86
N ILE A 266 2.01 10.53 0.46
CA ILE A 266 0.81 10.62 1.31
C ILE A 266 0.17 12.02 1.31
N GLY A 267 0.94 13.07 0.99
CA GLY A 267 0.45 14.44 0.87
C GLY A 267 -0.08 14.81 -0.52
N ASP A 268 0.04 13.94 -1.50
CA ASP A 268 -0.66 14.12 -2.77
C ASP A 268 -2.16 13.86 -2.60
N GLY A 269 -3.01 14.40 -3.48
CA GLY A 269 -4.47 14.38 -3.31
C GLY A 269 -5.08 13.00 -2.94
N PRO A 270 -4.75 11.92 -3.66
CA PRO A 270 -5.21 10.58 -3.30
C PRO A 270 -4.65 10.08 -1.97
N GLY A 271 -3.40 10.41 -1.64
CA GLY A 271 -2.77 10.08 -0.36
C GLY A 271 -3.47 10.77 0.81
N LEU A 272 -3.86 12.04 0.67
CA LEU A 272 -4.62 12.77 1.68
C LEU A 272 -6.00 12.14 1.91
N SER A 273 -6.64 11.66 0.84
CA SER A 273 -7.93 10.98 0.93
C SER A 273 -7.80 9.63 1.66
N LEU A 274 -6.74 8.87 1.36
CA LEU A 274 -6.39 7.64 2.08
C LEU A 274 -6.10 7.91 3.56
N LEU A 275 -5.29 8.92 3.87
CA LEU A 275 -4.96 9.28 5.25
C LEU A 275 -6.23 9.67 6.02
N SER A 276 -7.11 10.46 5.41
CA SER A 276 -8.37 10.87 6.02
C SER A 276 -9.28 9.68 6.35
N ILE A 277 -9.43 8.71 5.44
CA ILE A 277 -10.29 7.54 5.68
C ILE A 277 -9.66 6.58 6.70
N ARG A 278 -8.32 6.46 6.73
CA ARG A 278 -7.60 5.71 7.77
C ARG A 278 -7.78 6.33 9.15
N ALA A 279 -7.64 7.65 9.27
CA ALA A 279 -7.89 8.35 10.55
C ALA A 279 -9.33 8.10 11.03
N LYS A 280 -10.31 8.12 10.12
CA LYS A 280 -11.70 7.80 10.43
C LYS A 280 -11.86 6.37 10.95
N TRP A 281 -11.20 5.40 10.31
CA TRP A 281 -11.21 4.00 10.75
C TRP A 281 -10.68 3.85 12.18
N TYR A 282 -9.52 4.43 12.47
CA TYR A 282 -8.89 4.37 13.79
C TYR A 282 -9.69 5.09 14.89
N SER A 283 -10.47 6.10 14.54
CA SER A 283 -11.40 6.77 15.47
C SER A 283 -12.73 6.03 15.68
N SER A 284 -12.97 4.94 14.94
CA SER A 284 -14.26 4.24 14.97
C SER A 284 -14.32 3.19 16.08
N GLU A 285 -15.51 2.93 16.63
CA GLU A 285 -15.71 1.80 17.55
C GLU A 285 -15.62 0.44 16.84
N ALA A 286 -15.72 0.41 15.51
CA ALA A 286 -15.67 -0.82 14.72
C ALA A 286 -14.30 -1.51 14.81
N ILE A 287 -13.21 -0.73 14.91
CA ILE A 287 -11.85 -1.27 15.02
C ILE A 287 -11.65 -2.12 16.29
N LEU A 288 -12.42 -1.86 17.35
CA LEU A 288 -12.36 -2.60 18.62
C LEU A 288 -12.77 -4.08 18.47
N LYS A 289 -13.46 -4.42 17.39
CA LYS A 289 -13.91 -5.78 17.08
C LYS A 289 -12.87 -6.60 16.31
N CYS A 290 -11.79 -5.95 15.85
CA CYS A 290 -10.71 -6.61 15.13
C CYS A 290 -9.71 -7.28 16.06
N ASN A 291 -9.01 -8.29 15.58
CA ASN A 291 -7.76 -8.73 16.20
C ASN A 291 -6.68 -7.65 16.02
N THR A 292 -5.83 -7.42 17.02
CA THR A 292 -4.83 -6.33 17.00
C THR A 292 -3.89 -6.39 15.80
N GLY A 293 -3.47 -7.59 15.40
CA GLY A 293 -2.60 -7.77 14.24
C GLY A 293 -3.25 -7.59 12.89
N ARG A 294 -4.59 -7.62 12.86
CA ARG A 294 -5.39 -7.58 11.65
C ARG A 294 -6.33 -6.39 11.62
N ARG A 295 -6.08 -5.38 12.46
CA ARG A 295 -6.95 -4.21 12.58
C ARG A 295 -6.99 -3.35 11.31
N GLU A 296 -6.01 -3.48 10.42
CA GLU A 296 -5.99 -2.81 9.11
C GLU A 296 -6.32 -3.75 7.94
N GLU A 297 -6.59 -5.03 8.20
CA GLU A 297 -6.91 -6.00 7.17
C GLU A 297 -8.31 -5.75 6.62
N LEU A 298 -8.43 -5.78 5.28
CA LEU A 298 -9.68 -5.47 4.60
C LEU A 298 -10.86 -6.34 5.06
N ASN A 299 -10.60 -7.60 5.43
CA ASN A 299 -11.63 -8.51 5.96
C ASN A 299 -12.26 -7.95 7.24
N CYS A 300 -11.42 -7.53 8.18
CA CYS A 300 -11.91 -7.04 9.44
C CYS A 300 -12.65 -5.70 9.30
N ILE A 301 -12.09 -4.80 8.47
CA ILE A 301 -12.72 -3.52 8.17
C ILE A 301 -14.09 -3.76 7.51
N LYS A 302 -14.17 -4.66 6.53
CA LYS A 302 -15.42 -5.03 5.85
C LYS A 302 -16.46 -5.63 6.79
N ASP A 303 -16.01 -6.47 7.73
CA ASP A 303 -16.90 -7.15 8.66
C ASP A 303 -17.57 -6.18 9.63
N TYR A 304 -16.85 -5.15 10.07
CA TYR A 304 -17.27 -4.33 11.21
C TYR A 304 -17.55 -2.87 10.90
N TRP A 305 -17.07 -2.34 9.79
CA TRP A 305 -17.41 -1.00 9.35
C TRP A 305 -18.66 -0.98 8.46
N ASP A 306 -19.31 0.18 8.35
CA ASP A 306 -20.42 0.31 7.42
C ASP A 306 -19.92 0.28 5.97
N GLU A 307 -20.80 -0.19 5.09
CA GLU A 307 -20.50 -0.44 3.69
C GLU A 307 -19.93 0.79 2.97
N ASN A 308 -20.51 1.97 3.20
CA ASN A 308 -20.04 3.21 2.56
C ASN A 308 -18.60 3.55 2.99
N ASN A 309 -18.30 3.44 4.28
CA ASN A 309 -16.95 3.70 4.77
C ASN A 309 -15.96 2.63 4.33
N PHE A 310 -16.34 1.35 4.33
CA PHE A 310 -15.50 0.28 3.79
C PHE A 310 -15.21 0.50 2.30
N ASN A 311 -16.22 0.80 1.49
CA ASN A 311 -16.07 1.05 0.05
C ASN A 311 -15.13 2.23 -0.21
N ALA A 312 -15.25 3.31 0.57
CA ALA A 312 -14.34 4.45 0.51
C ALA A 312 -12.90 4.06 0.92
N TYR A 313 -12.75 3.30 2.00
CA TYR A 313 -11.43 2.85 2.47
C TYR A 313 -10.74 1.98 1.44
N TYR A 314 -11.47 1.01 0.89
CA TYR A 314 -10.96 0.09 -0.11
C TYR A 314 -10.59 0.84 -1.40
N TYR A 315 -11.47 1.73 -1.89
CA TYR A 315 -11.19 2.56 -3.06
C TYR A 315 -9.94 3.41 -2.90
N TRP A 316 -9.82 4.20 -1.83
CA TRP A 316 -8.66 5.08 -1.66
C TRP A 316 -7.37 4.30 -1.40
N THR A 317 -7.45 3.12 -0.78
CA THR A 317 -6.28 2.24 -0.60
C THR A 317 -5.78 1.77 -1.96
N VAL A 318 -6.67 1.19 -2.77
CA VAL A 318 -6.33 0.64 -4.08
C VAL A 318 -5.89 1.74 -5.04
N TYR A 319 -6.65 2.84 -5.12
CA TYR A 319 -6.34 3.97 -5.99
C TYR A 319 -4.97 4.62 -5.68
N PHE A 320 -4.61 4.73 -4.39
CA PHE A 320 -3.30 5.24 -3.99
C PHE A 320 -2.17 4.26 -4.34
N GLN A 321 -2.36 2.96 -4.10
CA GLN A 321 -1.35 1.92 -4.32
C GLN A 321 -1.10 1.63 -5.80
N GLU A 322 -2.14 1.70 -6.63
CA GLU A 322 -2.11 1.32 -8.05
C GLU A 322 -2.08 2.54 -8.97
N TYR A 323 -1.88 3.75 -8.43
CA TYR A 323 -1.98 5.01 -9.17
C TYR A 323 -1.14 5.04 -10.45
N ASN A 324 0.08 4.49 -10.41
CA ASN A 324 1.00 4.40 -11.55
C ASN A 324 0.45 3.53 -12.69
N TYR A 325 -0.35 2.50 -12.37
CA TYR A 325 -1.03 1.65 -13.36
C TYR A 325 -2.29 2.30 -13.92
N ILE A 326 -2.84 3.29 -13.20
CA ILE A 326 -4.09 3.94 -13.58
C ILE A 326 -3.85 5.14 -14.51
N ILE A 327 -2.80 5.91 -14.24
CA ILE A 327 -2.46 7.11 -15.00
C ILE A 327 -2.12 6.79 -16.47
N GLY A 328 -2.78 7.49 -17.39
CA GLY A 328 -2.51 7.38 -18.83
C GLY A 328 -3.04 6.10 -19.47
N SER A 329 -3.71 5.24 -18.71
CA SER A 329 -4.22 3.96 -19.18
C SER A 329 -5.57 4.12 -19.90
N GLU A 330 -5.74 3.45 -21.04
CA GLU A 330 -7.00 3.43 -21.78
C GLU A 330 -8.11 2.71 -20.96
N LYS A 331 -9.38 3.10 -21.13
CA LYS A 331 -10.52 2.52 -20.38
C LYS A 331 -10.56 0.99 -20.46
N CYS A 332 -10.38 0.42 -21.65
CA CYS A 332 -10.42 -1.04 -21.80
C CYS A 332 -9.21 -1.73 -21.14
N VAL A 333 -8.06 -1.06 -21.07
CA VAL A 333 -6.85 -1.56 -20.41
C VAL A 333 -7.09 -1.53 -18.92
N LEU A 334 -7.58 -0.43 -18.34
CA LEU A 334 -7.97 -0.34 -16.93
C LEU A 334 -8.98 -1.43 -16.55
N ASN A 335 -10.06 -1.56 -17.33
CA ASN A 335 -11.12 -2.55 -17.15
C ASN A 335 -10.63 -4.01 -17.29
N THR A 336 -9.44 -4.22 -17.81
CA THR A 336 -8.85 -5.55 -18.02
C THR A 336 -7.69 -5.82 -17.06
N ALA A 337 -6.66 -4.97 -17.08
CA ALA A 337 -5.40 -5.21 -16.39
C ALA A 337 -5.48 -4.93 -14.88
N ASP A 338 -6.42 -4.10 -14.43
CA ASP A 338 -6.55 -3.71 -13.03
C ASP A 338 -7.96 -3.98 -12.48
N SER A 339 -8.20 -5.25 -12.20
CA SER A 339 -9.48 -5.71 -11.67
C SER A 339 -9.80 -5.19 -10.27
N SER A 340 -8.77 -4.86 -9.48
CA SER A 340 -8.93 -4.39 -8.09
C SER A 340 -9.44 -2.96 -8.08
N TYR A 341 -8.79 -2.06 -8.83
CA TYR A 341 -9.21 -0.67 -8.92
C TYR A 341 -10.63 -0.53 -9.49
N VAL A 342 -10.93 -1.23 -10.59
CA VAL A 342 -12.24 -1.12 -11.24
C VAL A 342 -13.36 -1.60 -10.32
N TYR A 343 -13.12 -2.72 -9.62
CA TYR A 343 -14.06 -3.22 -8.64
C TYR A 343 -14.21 -2.25 -7.45
N ALA A 344 -13.12 -1.70 -6.93
CA ALA A 344 -13.16 -0.73 -5.85
C ALA A 344 -13.90 0.56 -6.24
N LYS A 345 -13.67 1.07 -7.46
CA LYS A 345 -14.35 2.23 -8.03
C LYS A 345 -15.85 1.98 -8.18
N LYS A 346 -16.23 0.80 -8.65
CA LYS A 346 -17.63 0.38 -8.76
C LYS A 346 -18.34 0.38 -7.40
N LEU A 347 -17.70 -0.18 -6.37
CA LEU A 347 -18.21 -0.16 -5.00
C LEU A 347 -18.37 1.27 -4.46
N TYR A 348 -17.39 2.13 -4.73
CA TYR A 348 -17.37 3.50 -4.21
C TYR A 348 -18.40 4.43 -4.85
N ASN A 349 -18.54 4.39 -6.17
CA ASN A 349 -19.47 5.24 -6.91
C ASN A 349 -20.92 4.74 -6.84
N GLY A 350 -21.14 3.51 -6.37
CA GLY A 350 -22.40 2.79 -6.53
C GLY A 350 -22.60 2.31 -7.97
N ASP A 351 -23.54 1.38 -8.15
CA ASP A 351 -23.84 0.71 -9.43
C ASP A 351 -24.50 1.64 -10.49
N SER A 352 -24.24 2.96 -10.45
CA SER A 352 -24.67 3.88 -11.50
C SER A 352 -23.77 3.68 -12.72
N GLY A 353 -24.23 2.82 -13.64
CA GLY A 353 -23.56 2.52 -14.90
C GLY A 353 -23.10 3.76 -15.66
N ASP A 354 -21.92 3.63 -16.28
CA ASP A 354 -21.29 4.53 -17.25
C ASP A 354 -21.63 6.02 -17.10
N SER A 355 -20.89 6.71 -16.23
CA SER A 355 -20.58 8.12 -16.47
C SER A 355 -19.16 8.21 -17.02
N ASP A 356 -19.06 8.57 -18.30
CA ASP A 356 -17.80 8.93 -18.97
C ASP A 356 -17.09 10.05 -18.19
N GLU A 357 -15.94 9.72 -17.60
CA GLU A 357 -15.02 10.73 -17.05
C GLU A 357 -14.08 11.21 -18.15
N SER A 358 -14.54 12.13 -19.00
CA SER A 358 -13.62 13.09 -19.60
C SER A 358 -13.39 14.22 -18.60
N SER A 359 -12.18 14.27 -18.03
CA SER A 359 -11.58 15.49 -17.48
C SER A 359 -12.49 16.33 -16.56
N GLY A 360 -12.83 15.81 -15.39
CA GLY A 360 -13.44 16.57 -14.31
C GLY A 360 -12.50 16.61 -13.11
N ILE A 361 -11.81 17.73 -12.90
CA ILE A 361 -11.23 18.05 -11.59
C ILE A 361 -12.39 18.03 -10.60
N VAL A 362 -12.47 17.02 -9.74
CA VAL A 362 -13.39 17.02 -8.61
C VAL A 362 -12.86 18.04 -7.60
N LEU A 363 -13.34 19.28 -7.75
CA LEU A 363 -13.29 20.29 -6.71
C LEU A 363 -14.27 19.88 -5.60
N GLY A 364 -13.72 19.39 -4.50
CA GLY A 364 -14.43 19.08 -3.26
C GLY A 364 -13.58 18.07 -2.50
N ILE A 365 -12.70 18.49 -1.59
CA ILE A 365 -13.04 19.04 -0.29
C ILE A 365 -12.15 20.27 -0.01
N SER A 366 -12.75 21.46 -0.10
CA SER A 366 -12.31 22.61 0.69
C SER A 366 -13.18 22.67 1.94
N LEU A 367 -12.57 22.99 3.09
CA LEU A 367 -13.13 23.11 4.45
C LEU A 367 -13.08 21.87 5.35
N ILE A 368 -11.88 21.49 5.79
CA ILE A 368 -11.60 21.21 7.22
C ILE A 368 -10.17 21.71 7.54
N ILE A 369 -9.99 23.03 7.68
CA ILE A 369 -8.78 23.61 8.31
C ILE A 369 -9.14 24.54 9.49
N GLY A 370 -10.41 24.87 9.71
CA GLY A 370 -10.81 25.73 10.83
C GLY A 370 -11.64 24.97 11.86
N LEU A 371 -11.03 24.16 12.74
CA LEU A 371 -11.63 23.73 14.01
C LEU A 371 -10.65 23.01 14.96
N PHE A 372 -9.38 23.44 15.05
CA PHE A 372 -8.49 23.10 16.18
C PHE A 372 -7.53 24.27 16.48
N LEU A 373 -8.10 25.43 16.75
CA LEU A 373 -7.45 26.47 17.53
C LEU A 373 -8.40 26.80 18.68
N HIS A 374 -8.22 26.12 19.82
CA HIS A 374 -8.29 26.64 21.18
C HIS A 374 -7.41 25.75 22.06
#